data_AF-A0A9P4VTN1-F1
#
_entry.id   AF-A0A9P4VTN1-F1
#
_cell.length_a   1.000
_cell.length_b   1.000
_cell.length_c   1.000
_cell.angle_alpha   90.00
_cell.angle_beta   90.00
_cell.angle_gamma   90.00
#
_symmetry.space_group_name_H-M   'P 1'
#
loop_
_entity.id
_entity.type
_entity.pdbx_description
1 polymer ?
#
loop_
_entity_poly.entity_id
_entity_poly.type
_entity_poly.pdbx_seq_one_letter_code
_entity_poly.pdbx_strand_id
1 'polypeptide(L)'
;MASTKPPTDSNIPFLTPITILPGQHILHLSPTPPTTHHISTLIGRTGSVLSVDTTSLSPSPPYPANVSFATSPLDNLAGPAFKKAYFDWIVCLQDFTGLKDPERAVESWTAFLKPGGKVVVAVAKPGEADGTWVKSEDSLQFALEAADLTVEKHFELPDAEGKAHYIVVAKKLSSSIKSSKGSGKARNIRHCGDPAASEAVARVKLRPAQDVLARLRHDPEYRIEEFVVGYVDRFKGFLEVPAGEWRDNSSDEEFVPMHRVAYFKRRGGEVVWHRGERVDRVFGSGAGQRVGR
;
A
#
# COMPACT_ATOMS: atom_id res chain seq x y z
N MET A 1 36.88 -2.25 22.79
CA MET A 1 36.21 -2.32 21.47
C MET A 1 34.74 -2.66 21.72
N ALA A 2 33.89 -1.63 21.87
CA ALA A 2 32.47 -1.83 22.13
C ALA A 2 31.76 -1.99 20.77
N SER A 3 31.25 -3.19 20.51
CA SER A 3 30.40 -3.48 19.37
C SER A 3 29.02 -2.88 19.63
N THR A 4 28.75 -1.70 19.06
CA THR A 4 27.43 -1.09 19.08
C THR A 4 26.56 -1.79 18.04
N LYS A 5 25.77 -2.75 18.51
CA LYS A 5 24.64 -3.31 17.76
C LYS A 5 23.71 -2.14 17.37
N PRO A 6 23.24 -2.02 16.11
CA PRO A 6 22.31 -0.97 15.75
C PRO A 6 21.01 -1.13 16.57
N PRO A 7 20.33 -0.04 16.93
CA PRO A 7 19.12 -0.10 17.74
C PRO A 7 18.04 -0.89 16.99
N THR A 8 17.81 -2.12 17.44
CA THR A 8 16.69 -2.97 17.03
C THR A 8 15.51 -2.63 17.91
N ASP A 9 14.68 -1.68 17.45
CA ASP A 9 13.27 -1.42 17.78
C ASP A 9 12.98 0.08 17.68
N SER A 10 13.08 0.63 16.47
CA SER A 10 12.42 1.90 16.15
C SER A 10 10.97 1.57 15.81
N ASN A 11 10.12 1.44 16.82
CA ASN A 11 8.68 1.49 16.64
C ASN A 11 8.40 2.88 16.05
N ILE A 12 8.21 2.98 14.74
CA ILE A 12 7.80 4.22 14.07
C ILE A 12 6.27 4.19 14.10
N PRO A 13 5.63 4.81 15.11
CA PRO A 13 4.20 4.64 15.35
C PRO A 13 3.37 5.02 14.11
N PHE A 14 3.88 5.94 13.29
CA PHE A 14 3.25 6.44 12.07
C PHE A 14 3.06 5.37 10.98
N LEU A 15 3.86 4.30 10.94
CA LEU A 15 3.79 3.28 9.89
C LEU A 15 3.02 2.02 10.30
N THR A 16 2.86 1.75 11.60
CA THR A 16 2.10 0.60 12.13
C THR A 16 0.68 0.45 11.57
N PRO A 17 -0.11 1.53 11.37
CA PRO A 17 -1.43 1.40 10.76
C PRO A 17 -1.41 1.22 9.22
N ILE A 18 -0.25 1.40 8.60
CA ILE A 18 -0.06 1.37 7.15
C ILE A 18 0.39 -0.02 6.71
N THR A 19 -0.35 -0.58 5.77
CA THR A 19 -0.17 -1.94 5.24
C THR A 19 0.88 -1.97 4.12
N ILE A 20 2.14 -1.64 4.42
CA ILE A 20 3.25 -1.78 3.47
C ILE A 20 3.72 -3.23 3.47
N LEU A 21 3.89 -3.81 2.28
CA LEU A 21 4.12 -5.25 2.11
C LEU A 21 5.43 -5.57 1.39
N PRO A 22 5.98 -6.77 1.61
CA PRO A 22 7.13 -7.28 0.86
C PRO A 22 6.92 -7.18 -0.66
N GLY A 23 7.94 -6.74 -1.39
CA GLY A 23 7.94 -6.60 -2.84
C GLY A 23 7.36 -5.29 -3.39
N GLN A 24 6.79 -4.42 -2.54
CA GLN A 24 6.18 -3.18 -3.00
C GLN A 24 7.21 -2.10 -3.34
N HIS A 25 6.84 -1.22 -4.29
CA HIS A 25 7.65 -0.08 -4.69
C HIS A 25 7.10 1.21 -4.07
N ILE A 26 7.95 1.92 -3.35
CA ILE A 26 7.58 3.06 -2.52
C ILE A 26 8.28 4.32 -3.03
N LEU A 27 7.50 5.38 -3.23
CA LEU A 27 8.01 6.73 -3.43
C LEU A 27 7.92 7.47 -2.09
N HIS A 28 9.05 7.79 -1.49
CA HIS A 28 9.14 8.34 -0.14
C HIS A 28 9.59 9.80 -0.21
N LEU A 29 8.66 10.71 0.04
CA LEU A 29 8.81 12.16 -0.11
C LEU A 29 9.12 12.81 1.25
N SER A 30 10.12 13.70 1.28
CA SER A 30 10.68 14.25 2.53
C SER A 30 11.03 13.15 3.55
N PRO A 31 11.99 12.27 3.19
CA PRO A 31 12.32 11.10 3.99
C PRO A 31 13.18 11.45 5.20
N THR A 32 12.96 10.77 6.33
CA THR A 32 13.97 10.68 7.39
C THR A 32 14.74 9.35 7.27
N PRO A 33 15.98 9.24 7.76
CA PRO A 33 16.70 7.98 7.74
C PRO A 33 15.97 6.83 8.46
N PRO A 34 15.36 7.03 9.65
CA PRO A 34 14.60 5.97 10.33
C PRO A 34 13.40 5.48 9.51
N THR A 35 12.59 6.38 8.95
CA THR A 35 11.40 5.99 8.17
C THR A 35 11.81 5.26 6.90
N THR A 36 12.85 5.73 6.22
CA THR A 36 13.39 5.07 5.02
C THR A 36 13.87 3.65 5.32
N HIS A 37 14.63 3.47 6.40
CA HIS A 37 15.13 2.15 6.78
C HIS A 37 13.98 1.21 7.15
N HIS A 38 12.99 1.69 7.90
CA HIS A 38 11.85 0.87 8.29
C HIS A 38 11.04 0.41 7.07
N ILE A 39 10.69 1.33 6.17
CA ILE A 39 10.00 1.00 4.90
C ILE A 39 10.82 0.00 4.09
N SER A 40 12.13 0.22 3.97
CA SER A 40 13.04 -0.68 3.26
C SER A 40 13.05 -2.10 3.86
N THR A 41 12.97 -2.22 5.19
CA THR A 41 12.88 -3.51 5.89
C THR A 41 11.55 -4.20 5.59
N LEU A 42 10.42 -3.48 5.62
CA LEU A 42 9.08 -4.03 5.38
C LEU A 42 8.94 -4.58 3.95
N ILE A 43 9.40 -3.83 2.95
CA ILE A 43 9.29 -4.27 1.54
C ILE A 43 10.32 -5.33 1.15
N GLY A 44 11.39 -5.47 1.94
CA GLY A 44 12.45 -6.45 1.69
C GLY A 44 13.20 -6.22 0.37
N ARG A 45 14.04 -7.19 -0.01
CA ARG A 45 14.97 -7.07 -1.15
C ARG A 45 14.30 -7.04 -2.52
N THR A 46 13.06 -7.49 -2.62
CA THR A 46 12.29 -7.53 -3.87
C THR A 46 11.53 -6.21 -4.14
N GLY A 47 11.29 -5.42 -3.11
CA GLY A 47 10.73 -4.07 -3.23
C GLY A 47 11.80 -3.01 -3.46
N SER A 48 11.39 -1.76 -3.67
CA SER A 48 12.32 -0.63 -3.81
C SER A 48 11.79 0.65 -3.17
N VAL A 49 12.66 1.45 -2.57
CA VAL A 49 12.36 2.80 -2.10
C VAL A 49 13.06 3.82 -2.99
N LEU A 50 12.30 4.76 -3.53
CA LEU A 50 12.83 5.99 -4.10
C LEU A 50 12.60 7.12 -3.09
N SER A 51 13.66 7.52 -2.40
CA SER A 51 13.68 8.60 -1.42
C SER A 51 13.94 9.94 -2.11
N VAL A 52 13.04 10.91 -1.89
CA VAL A 52 13.04 12.18 -2.62
C VAL A 52 12.92 13.36 -1.67
N ASP A 53 13.83 14.29 -1.80
CA ASP A 53 13.84 15.53 -1.01
C ASP A 53 14.09 16.73 -1.93
N THR A 54 13.70 17.91 -1.46
CA THR A 54 13.97 19.20 -2.11
C THR A 54 15.44 19.59 -2.03
N THR A 55 16.11 19.19 -0.94
CA THR A 55 17.53 19.40 -0.75
C THR A 55 18.31 18.13 -1.09
N SER A 56 19.58 18.26 -1.47
CA SER A 56 20.41 17.08 -1.67
C SER A 56 20.53 16.34 -0.35
N LEU A 57 19.88 15.18 -0.24
CA LEU A 57 20.01 14.28 0.90
C LEU A 57 21.51 13.96 1.05
N SER A 58 22.12 14.37 2.17
CA SER A 58 23.49 13.96 2.51
C SER A 58 23.44 12.51 2.97
N PRO A 59 23.93 11.53 2.18
CA PRO A 59 23.73 10.13 2.53
C PRO A 59 24.74 9.72 3.62
N SER A 60 24.31 9.60 4.87
CA SER A 60 24.95 8.68 5.83
C SER A 60 24.01 8.37 6.99
N PRO A 61 23.35 7.19 6.99
CA PRO A 61 23.96 5.88 7.33
C PRO A 61 23.96 4.89 6.14
N PRO A 62 24.51 3.66 6.27
CA PRO A 62 24.45 2.69 5.18
C PRO A 62 22.99 2.35 4.86
N TYR A 63 22.53 2.76 3.67
CA TYR A 63 21.20 2.40 3.20
C TYR A 63 21.22 1.01 2.55
N PRO A 64 20.15 0.22 2.72
CA PRO A 64 19.97 -1.01 1.97
C PRO A 64 20.03 -0.79 0.45
N ALA A 65 20.50 -1.78 -0.30
CA ALA A 65 20.69 -1.68 -1.76
C ALA A 65 19.39 -1.43 -2.55
N ASN A 66 18.22 -1.66 -1.93
CA ASN A 66 16.92 -1.37 -2.50
C ASN A 66 16.43 0.07 -2.26
N VAL A 67 17.26 0.95 -1.69
CA VAL A 67 16.99 2.37 -1.52
C VAL A 67 17.78 3.18 -2.55
N SER A 68 17.09 4.08 -3.23
CA SER A 68 17.65 5.03 -4.20
C SER A 68 17.21 6.45 -3.84
N PHE A 69 17.96 7.45 -4.31
CA PHE A 69 17.76 8.84 -3.95
C PHE A 69 17.55 9.71 -5.18
N ALA A 70 16.68 10.70 -5.08
CA ALA A 70 16.54 11.77 -6.06
C ALA A 70 16.32 13.11 -5.35
N THR A 71 16.72 14.20 -6.00
CA THR A 71 16.42 15.56 -5.55
C THR A 71 15.41 16.17 -6.50
N SER A 72 14.27 16.60 -5.97
CA SER A 72 13.19 17.22 -6.76
C SER A 72 12.27 18.06 -5.86
N PRO A 73 11.71 19.16 -6.37
CA PRO A 73 10.58 19.82 -5.71
C PRO A 73 9.42 18.84 -5.52
N LEU A 74 8.86 18.80 -4.30
CA LEU A 74 7.78 17.86 -3.98
C LEU A 74 6.46 18.22 -4.67
N ASP A 75 6.25 19.48 -5.00
CA ASP A 75 5.08 19.98 -5.73
C ASP A 75 5.15 19.72 -7.26
N ASN A 76 6.33 19.36 -7.77
CA ASN A 76 6.54 19.08 -9.19
C ASN A 76 7.65 18.03 -9.37
N LEU A 77 7.31 16.77 -9.08
CA LEU A 77 8.24 15.65 -9.24
C LEU A 77 8.56 15.41 -10.72
N ALA A 78 9.81 15.62 -11.11
CA ALA A 78 10.25 15.48 -12.49
C ALA A 78 11.65 14.87 -12.60
N GLY A 79 11.86 14.04 -13.61
CA GLY A 79 13.15 13.41 -13.89
C GLY A 79 13.06 11.92 -14.19
N PRO A 80 14.18 11.28 -14.58
CA PRO A 80 14.20 9.90 -15.07
C PRO A 80 13.92 8.85 -13.98
N ALA A 81 14.07 9.20 -12.70
CA ALA A 81 13.77 8.32 -11.58
C ALA A 81 12.26 8.09 -11.38
N PHE A 82 11.43 9.02 -11.85
CA PHE A 82 9.98 9.05 -11.57
C PHE A 82 9.18 8.27 -12.62
N LYS A 83 9.10 6.96 -12.42
CA LYS A 83 8.33 6.05 -13.29
C LYS A 83 6.83 6.25 -13.07
N LYS A 84 6.08 6.54 -14.15
CA LYS A 84 4.61 6.62 -14.11
C LYS A 84 3.99 5.25 -13.86
N ALA A 85 2.87 5.23 -13.14
CA ALA A 85 2.11 4.01 -12.81
C ALA A 85 2.98 2.85 -12.30
N TYR A 86 3.94 3.14 -11.42
CA TYR A 86 4.95 2.18 -10.96
C TYR A 86 4.95 1.96 -9.45
N PHE A 87 4.57 2.96 -8.67
CA PHE A 87 4.63 2.86 -7.22
C PHE A 87 3.32 2.31 -6.66
N ASP A 88 3.44 1.46 -5.65
CA ASP A 88 2.33 0.93 -4.87
C ASP A 88 1.93 1.94 -3.79
N TRP A 89 2.92 2.65 -3.24
CA TRP A 89 2.73 3.68 -2.23
C TRP A 89 3.51 4.96 -2.54
N ILE A 90 2.89 6.09 -2.18
CA ILE A 90 3.54 7.38 -1.99
C ILE A 90 3.42 7.73 -0.51
N VAL A 91 4.56 8.00 0.15
CA VAL A 91 4.64 8.26 1.59
C VAL A 91 5.22 9.66 1.80
N CYS A 92 4.48 10.55 2.46
CA CYS A 92 4.94 11.90 2.80
C CYS A 92 4.55 12.25 4.25
N LEU A 93 5.49 12.14 5.19
CA LEU A 93 5.19 12.22 6.63
C LEU A 93 5.74 13.46 7.35
N GLN A 94 6.45 14.36 6.66
CA GLN A 94 7.11 15.52 7.28
C GLN A 94 6.66 16.83 6.63
N ASP A 95 6.94 17.03 5.34
CA ASP A 95 6.81 18.36 4.72
C ASP A 95 5.51 18.58 3.92
N PHE A 96 4.46 17.79 4.18
CA PHE A 96 3.20 17.96 3.46
C PHE A 96 2.57 19.34 3.69
N THR A 97 2.61 19.84 4.93
CA THR A 97 2.08 21.15 5.31
C THR A 97 2.92 22.32 4.77
N GLY A 98 4.17 22.06 4.39
CA GLY A 98 5.08 23.05 3.79
C GLY A 98 4.90 23.24 2.29
N LEU A 99 4.04 22.46 1.64
CA LEU A 99 3.79 22.56 0.20
C LEU A 99 3.05 23.86 -0.14
N LYS A 100 3.51 24.54 -1.21
CA LYS A 100 2.87 25.76 -1.71
C LYS A 100 1.46 25.51 -2.24
N ASP A 101 1.28 24.35 -2.89
CA ASP A 101 0.02 23.92 -3.51
C ASP A 101 -0.13 22.41 -3.30
N PRO A 102 -0.63 21.97 -2.12
CA PRO A 102 -0.72 20.55 -1.78
C PRO A 102 -1.73 19.81 -2.66
N GLU A 103 -2.78 20.48 -3.16
CA GLU A 103 -3.78 19.89 -4.07
C GLU A 103 -3.12 19.48 -5.38
N ARG A 104 -2.42 20.42 -6.04
CA ARG A 104 -1.70 20.11 -7.28
C ARG A 104 -0.55 19.14 -7.06
N ALA A 105 0.12 19.22 -5.91
CA ALA A 105 1.17 18.27 -5.57
C ALA A 105 0.60 16.84 -5.54
N VAL A 106 -0.45 16.60 -4.75
CA VAL A 106 -1.10 15.29 -4.64
C VAL A 106 -1.65 14.82 -5.99
N GLU A 107 -2.32 15.71 -6.74
CA GLU A 107 -2.81 15.41 -8.09
C GLU A 107 -1.67 14.91 -8.99
N SER A 108 -0.54 15.62 -9.01
CA SER A 108 0.64 15.25 -9.79
C SER A 108 1.23 13.90 -9.36
N TRP A 109 1.25 13.63 -8.05
CA TRP A 109 1.77 12.41 -7.48
C TRP A 109 1.02 11.18 -7.95
N THR A 110 -0.30 11.31 -8.16
CA THR A 110 -1.13 10.19 -8.61
C THR A 110 -0.66 9.61 -9.95
N ALA A 111 0.02 10.39 -10.81
CA ALA A 111 0.57 9.88 -12.07
C ALA A 111 1.60 8.76 -11.87
N PHE A 112 2.27 8.72 -10.72
CA PHE A 112 3.29 7.72 -10.39
C PHE A 112 2.69 6.47 -9.74
N LEU A 113 1.46 6.54 -9.23
CA LEU A 113 0.77 5.40 -8.64
C LEU A 113 0.19 4.45 -9.69
N LYS A 114 0.41 3.14 -9.46
CA LYS A 114 -0.34 2.08 -10.11
C LYS A 114 -1.84 2.23 -9.86
N PRO A 115 -2.72 1.62 -10.70
CA PRO A 115 -4.12 1.46 -10.35
C PRO A 115 -4.28 0.76 -9.00
N GLY A 116 -5.01 1.38 -8.06
CA GLY A 116 -5.19 0.86 -6.71
C GLY A 116 -4.06 1.14 -5.73
N GLY A 117 -2.99 1.82 -6.16
CA GLY A 117 -1.93 2.32 -5.29
C GLY A 117 -2.43 3.40 -4.32
N LYS A 118 -1.63 3.69 -3.30
CA LYS A 118 -2.07 4.52 -2.16
C LYS A 118 -1.12 5.66 -1.87
N VAL A 119 -1.68 6.75 -1.39
CA VAL A 119 -0.93 7.87 -0.79
C VAL A 119 -1.14 7.82 0.70
N VAL A 120 -0.08 8.07 1.46
CA VAL A 120 -0.17 8.39 2.88
C VAL A 120 0.51 9.71 3.17
N VAL A 121 -0.23 10.59 3.84
CA VAL A 121 0.23 11.92 4.23
C VAL A 121 0.04 12.10 5.73
N ALA A 122 1.01 12.72 6.39
CA ALA A 122 0.84 13.24 7.74
C ALA A 122 0.56 14.75 7.67
N VAL A 123 -0.45 15.20 8.40
CA VAL A 123 -0.77 16.62 8.56
C VAL A 123 -0.90 16.98 10.03
N ALA A 124 -0.45 18.18 10.39
CA ALA A 124 -0.60 18.69 11.75
C ALA A 124 -2.09 18.95 12.07
N LYS A 125 -2.49 18.75 13.33
CA LYS A 125 -3.84 19.10 13.80
C LYS A 125 -4.10 20.61 13.68
N PRO A 126 -5.26 21.03 13.13
CA PRO A 126 -5.67 22.43 13.14
C PRO A 126 -5.75 22.94 14.59
N GLY A 127 -5.04 24.03 14.90
CA GLY A 127 -5.25 24.79 16.14
C GLY A 127 -4.02 25.03 17.03
N GLU A 128 -2.81 24.57 16.68
CA GLU A 128 -1.66 24.69 17.61
C GLU A 128 -0.31 25.04 16.97
N ALA A 129 -0.29 25.68 15.80
CA ALA A 129 0.88 26.40 15.33
C ALA A 129 0.49 27.50 14.33
N ASP A 130 0.76 28.74 14.75
CA ASP A 130 1.04 29.94 13.97
C ASP A 130 0.61 29.96 12.49
N GLY A 131 -0.70 30.12 12.25
CA GLY A 131 -1.27 30.73 11.04
C GLY A 131 -0.96 30.13 9.67
N THR A 132 -0.19 29.04 9.59
CA THR A 132 0.25 28.43 8.34
C THR A 132 -0.42 27.07 8.18
N TRP A 133 -1.42 27.05 7.29
CA TRP A 133 -2.14 25.89 6.78
C TRP A 133 -2.51 24.81 7.80
N VAL A 134 -3.63 25.04 8.46
CA VAL A 134 -4.68 24.02 8.49
C VAL A 134 -6.03 24.69 8.21
N LYS A 135 -6.50 24.66 6.95
CA LYS A 135 -7.91 24.98 6.66
C LYS A 135 -8.72 23.69 6.79
N SER A 136 -8.88 23.23 8.04
CA SER A 136 -9.67 22.04 8.42
C SER A 136 -9.30 20.70 7.76
N GLU A 137 -9.79 19.61 8.35
CA GLU A 137 -9.81 18.27 7.76
C GLU A 137 -10.41 18.29 6.33
N ASP A 138 -11.32 19.24 6.07
CA ASP A 138 -12.03 19.40 4.79
C ASP A 138 -11.10 19.78 3.62
N SER A 139 -10.06 20.60 3.83
CA SER A 139 -9.15 20.95 2.71
C SER A 139 -8.27 19.78 2.30
N LEU A 140 -7.85 18.93 3.25
CA LEU A 140 -7.11 17.72 2.91
C LEU A 140 -8.01 16.71 2.19
N GLN A 141 -9.23 16.54 2.69
CA GLN A 141 -10.24 15.71 2.03
C GLN A 141 -10.49 16.20 0.60
N PHE A 142 -10.66 17.51 0.39
CA PHE A 142 -10.85 18.13 -0.91
C PHE A 142 -9.65 17.90 -1.85
N ALA A 143 -8.42 18.08 -1.36
CA ALA A 143 -7.20 17.81 -2.12
C ALA A 143 -7.11 16.36 -2.62
N LEU A 144 -7.44 15.41 -1.74
CA LEU A 144 -7.44 13.99 -2.05
C LEU A 144 -8.55 13.63 -3.05
N GLU A 145 -9.74 14.19 -2.88
CA GLU A 145 -10.88 13.99 -3.79
C GLU A 145 -10.62 14.58 -5.19
N ALA A 146 -10.05 15.79 -5.27
CA ALA A 146 -9.66 16.43 -6.53
C ALA A 146 -8.65 15.58 -7.31
N ALA A 147 -7.82 14.80 -6.60
CA ALA A 147 -6.84 13.88 -7.16
C ALA A 147 -7.40 12.49 -7.51
N ASP A 148 -8.73 12.29 -7.53
CA ASP A 148 -9.39 10.98 -7.71
C ASP A 148 -8.90 9.92 -6.68
N LEU A 149 -8.53 10.36 -5.46
CA LEU A 149 -8.19 9.49 -4.33
C LEU A 149 -9.39 9.35 -3.38
N THR A 150 -9.60 8.16 -2.84
CA THR A 150 -10.61 7.91 -1.80
C THR A 150 -9.92 7.62 -0.48
N VAL A 151 -10.26 8.38 0.57
CA VAL A 151 -9.76 8.13 1.92
C VAL A 151 -10.26 6.77 2.42
N GLU A 152 -9.33 5.88 2.76
CA GLU A 152 -9.65 4.56 3.32
C GLU A 152 -9.57 4.57 4.84
N LYS A 153 -8.60 5.29 5.40
CA LYS A 153 -8.33 5.34 6.84
C LYS A 153 -7.73 6.69 7.22
N HIS A 154 -8.02 7.12 8.45
CA HIS A 154 -7.36 8.23 9.11
C HIS A 154 -7.02 7.83 10.55
N PHE A 155 -5.92 8.36 11.09
CA PHE A 155 -5.46 8.06 12.44
C PHE A 155 -4.91 9.32 13.09
N GLU A 156 -5.13 9.48 14.38
CA GLU A 156 -4.44 10.49 15.20
C GLU A 156 -3.29 9.83 15.93
N LEU A 157 -2.07 10.34 15.73
CA LEU A 157 -0.90 9.91 16.49
C LEU A 157 -0.17 11.11 17.08
N PRO A 158 0.20 11.09 18.37
CA PRO A 158 1.05 12.11 18.94
C PRO A 158 2.47 12.01 18.36
N ASP A 159 3.12 13.15 18.12
CA ASP A 159 4.56 13.20 17.89
C ASP A 159 5.36 13.09 19.20
N ALA A 160 6.69 13.21 19.08
CA ALA A 160 7.61 13.17 20.21
C ALA A 160 7.36 14.28 21.24
N GLU A 161 6.72 15.38 20.83
CA GLU A 161 6.34 16.50 21.69
C GLU A 161 4.91 16.38 22.22
N GLY A 162 4.18 15.31 21.86
CA GLY A 162 2.81 15.06 22.30
C GLY A 162 1.74 15.73 21.43
N LYS A 163 2.11 16.40 20.34
CA LYS A 163 1.18 17.06 19.42
C LYS A 163 0.59 16.06 18.43
N ALA A 164 -0.71 16.13 18.22
CA ALA A 164 -1.41 15.20 17.33
C ALA A 164 -1.11 15.48 15.84
N HIS A 165 -0.68 14.44 15.13
CA HIS A 165 -0.61 14.37 13.68
C HIS A 165 -1.74 13.48 13.16
N TYR A 166 -2.43 13.94 12.13
CA TYR A 166 -3.39 13.15 11.37
C TYR A 166 -2.67 12.45 10.23
N ILE A 167 -2.71 11.12 10.24
CA ILE A 167 -2.24 10.32 9.12
C ILE A 167 -3.44 9.93 8.28
N VAL A 168 -3.44 10.34 7.02
CA VAL A 168 -4.51 9.99 6.08
C VAL A 168 -3.98 9.04 5.02
N VAL A 169 -4.65 7.90 4.88
CA VAL A 169 -4.37 6.91 3.84
C VAL A 169 -5.47 7.00 2.80
N ALA A 170 -5.10 7.36 1.57
CA ALA A 170 -6.02 7.48 0.45
C ALA A 170 -5.60 6.57 -0.71
N LYS A 171 -6.58 5.98 -1.38
CA LYS A 171 -6.37 5.04 -2.48
C LYS A 171 -6.75 5.64 -3.80
N LYS A 172 -5.89 5.49 -4.80
CA LYS A 172 -6.19 5.80 -6.20
C LYS A 172 -7.19 4.82 -6.75
N LEU A 173 -8.32 5.33 -7.22
CA LEU A 173 -9.30 4.50 -7.90
C LEU A 173 -8.67 3.94 -9.17
N SER A 174 -8.83 2.62 -9.39
CA SER A 174 -8.54 2.06 -10.70
C SER A 174 -9.51 2.71 -11.68
N SER A 175 -9.01 3.50 -12.62
CA SER A 175 -9.85 4.15 -13.63
C SER A 175 -10.71 3.08 -14.32
N SER A 176 -12.00 3.03 -13.98
CA SER A 176 -12.96 2.59 -14.98
C SER A 176 -12.89 3.67 -16.04
N ILE A 177 -12.53 3.30 -17.27
CA ILE A 177 -12.65 4.18 -18.44
C ILE A 177 -14.02 4.84 -18.32
N LYS A 178 -14.05 6.16 -18.07
CA LYS A 178 -15.29 6.93 -17.98
C LYS A 178 -15.84 6.95 -19.41
N SER A 179 -16.72 6.00 -19.76
CA SER A 179 -17.52 6.13 -20.98
C SER A 179 -18.39 7.37 -20.78
N SER A 180 -18.21 8.37 -21.62
CA SER A 180 -19.09 9.53 -21.73
C SER A 180 -20.54 9.07 -21.80
N LYS A 181 -21.32 9.27 -20.73
CA LYS A 181 -22.77 9.05 -20.75
C LYS A 181 -23.42 10.22 -21.49
N GLY A 182 -23.63 10.03 -22.79
CA GLY A 182 -24.69 10.71 -23.52
C GLY A 182 -26.05 10.23 -23.01
N SER A 183 -26.90 11.18 -22.65
CA SER A 183 -28.30 11.00 -22.26
C SER A 183 -29.10 10.28 -23.36
N GLY A 184 -29.81 9.21 -23.01
CA GLY A 184 -30.58 8.42 -23.99
C GLY A 184 -31.47 7.35 -23.35
N LYS A 185 -32.62 7.82 -22.83
CA LYS A 185 -33.87 7.14 -22.46
C LYS A 185 -34.02 5.63 -22.78
N ALA A 186 -34.38 4.87 -21.75
CA ALA A 186 -34.75 3.45 -21.77
C ALA A 186 -35.91 3.11 -22.71
N ARG A 187 -35.83 1.95 -23.39
CA ARG A 187 -36.99 1.11 -23.76
C ARG A 187 -36.65 -0.37 -23.62
N ASN A 188 -37.63 -1.09 -23.09
CA ASN A 188 -37.62 -2.48 -22.67
C ASN A 188 -38.28 -3.33 -23.78
N ILE A 189 -37.59 -4.30 -24.37
CA ILE A 189 -38.20 -5.34 -25.21
C ILE A 189 -37.56 -6.69 -24.87
N ARG A 190 -38.42 -7.66 -24.56
CA ARG A 190 -38.09 -9.08 -24.34
C ARG A 190 -38.21 -9.84 -25.67
N HIS A 191 -37.18 -10.59 -26.08
CA HIS A 191 -37.34 -11.94 -26.65
C HIS A 191 -36.00 -12.71 -26.75
N CYS A 192 -36.14 -14.04 -26.71
CA CYS A 192 -35.13 -15.09 -26.65
C CYS A 192 -34.50 -15.46 -28.01
N GLY A 193 -33.29 -16.06 -27.96
CA GLY A 193 -32.65 -16.77 -29.07
C GLY A 193 -31.11 -16.77 -29.01
N ASP A 194 -30.52 -17.85 -28.48
CA ASP A 194 -29.07 -18.19 -28.53
C ASP A 194 -28.56 -18.42 -29.97
N PRO A 195 -27.25 -18.69 -30.26
CA PRO A 195 -26.01 -18.60 -29.45
C PRO A 195 -24.88 -17.81 -30.17
N ALA A 196 -24.16 -16.95 -29.45
CA ALA A 196 -22.81 -16.54 -29.88
C ALA A 196 -21.99 -16.11 -28.65
N ALA A 197 -21.09 -16.99 -28.26
CA ALA A 197 -20.17 -16.79 -27.15
C ALA A 197 -19.12 -15.70 -27.44
N SER A 198 -18.59 -15.15 -26.34
CA SER A 198 -17.32 -14.41 -26.22
C SER A 198 -17.39 -12.93 -26.61
N GLU A 199 -17.26 -11.92 -25.74
CA GLU A 199 -16.39 -11.78 -24.57
C GLU A 199 -17.07 -10.92 -23.49
N ALA A 200 -17.64 -11.57 -22.48
CA ALA A 200 -17.76 -10.96 -21.16
C ALA A 200 -16.81 -11.74 -20.26
N VAL A 201 -15.59 -11.24 -20.07
CA VAL A 201 -14.69 -11.80 -19.07
C VAL A 201 -15.33 -11.51 -17.71
N ALA A 202 -16.14 -12.45 -17.24
CA ALA A 202 -16.60 -12.49 -15.87
C ALA A 202 -15.35 -12.39 -14.99
N ARG A 203 -15.24 -11.31 -14.21
CA ARG A 203 -14.12 -11.08 -13.30
C ARG A 203 -14.01 -12.30 -12.39
N VAL A 204 -13.00 -13.14 -12.63
CA VAL A 204 -12.79 -14.35 -11.84
C VAL A 204 -12.68 -13.94 -10.37
N LYS A 205 -13.54 -14.52 -9.53
CA LYS A 205 -13.52 -14.26 -8.09
C LYS A 205 -12.21 -14.81 -7.55
N LEU A 206 -11.47 -13.97 -6.83
CA LEU A 206 -10.24 -14.38 -6.17
C LEU A 206 -10.60 -15.46 -5.13
N ARG A 207 -9.84 -16.54 -5.09
CA ARG A 207 -10.02 -17.58 -4.08
C ARG A 207 -9.84 -17.01 -2.67
N PRO A 208 -10.66 -17.40 -1.67
CA PRO A 208 -10.51 -16.98 -0.28
C PRO A 208 -9.18 -17.46 0.33
N ALA A 209 -8.70 -16.77 1.36
CA ALA A 209 -7.51 -17.16 2.10
C ALA A 209 -7.59 -18.58 2.68
N GLN A 210 -8.79 -19.02 3.06
CA GLN A 210 -9.04 -20.36 3.59
C GLN A 210 -8.77 -21.45 2.56
N ASP A 211 -9.21 -21.28 1.31
CA ASP A 211 -8.95 -22.23 0.22
C ASP A 211 -7.45 -22.32 -0.07
N VAL A 212 -6.75 -21.19 -0.02
CA VAL A 212 -5.30 -21.11 -0.23
C VAL A 212 -4.54 -21.84 0.88
N LEU A 213 -4.88 -21.57 2.14
CA LEU A 213 -4.25 -22.25 3.27
C LEU A 213 -4.52 -23.76 3.23
N ALA A 214 -5.74 -24.18 2.91
CA ALA A 214 -6.07 -25.60 2.75
C ALA A 214 -5.25 -26.26 1.64
N ARG A 215 -5.04 -25.56 0.52
CA ARG A 215 -4.17 -26.07 -0.56
C ARG A 215 -2.73 -26.22 -0.09
N LEU A 216 -2.17 -25.19 0.55
CA LEU A 216 -0.81 -25.24 1.06
C LEU A 216 -0.60 -26.34 2.12
N ARG A 217 -1.63 -26.71 2.88
CA ARG A 217 -1.58 -27.79 3.88
C ARG A 217 -1.66 -29.19 3.31
N HIS A 218 -2.47 -29.39 2.27
CA HIS A 218 -2.90 -30.73 1.86
C HIS A 218 -2.36 -31.16 0.50
N ASP A 219 -1.88 -30.24 -0.32
CA ASP A 219 -1.35 -30.56 -1.64
C ASP A 219 0.13 -30.96 -1.56
N PRO A 220 0.51 -32.18 -1.99
CA PRO A 220 1.89 -32.65 -1.94
C PRO A 220 2.88 -31.84 -2.80
N GLU A 221 2.40 -31.04 -3.76
CA GLU A 221 3.25 -30.12 -4.53
C GLU A 221 3.80 -28.95 -3.69
N TYR A 222 3.19 -28.68 -2.54
CA TYR A 222 3.55 -27.58 -1.66
C TYR A 222 4.06 -28.09 -0.32
N ARG A 223 5.15 -27.50 0.17
CA ARG A 223 5.65 -27.69 1.53
C ARG A 223 5.25 -26.51 2.38
N ILE A 224 4.28 -26.68 3.27
CA ILE A 224 3.71 -25.58 4.05
C ILE A 224 4.76 -24.82 4.87
N GLU A 225 5.84 -25.48 5.26
CA GLU A 225 6.95 -24.91 6.01
C GLU A 225 7.68 -23.82 5.23
N GLU A 226 7.60 -23.85 3.89
CA GLU A 226 8.18 -22.84 3.01
C GLU A 226 7.32 -21.58 2.92
N PHE A 227 6.11 -21.57 3.49
CA PHE A 227 5.18 -20.47 3.40
C PHE A 227 5.01 -19.74 4.74
N VAL A 228 4.67 -18.45 4.63
CA VAL A 228 4.26 -17.63 5.75
C VAL A 228 2.94 -16.96 5.43
N VAL A 229 2.10 -16.79 6.45
CA VAL A 229 0.84 -16.06 6.38
C VAL A 229 1.06 -14.66 6.93
N GLY A 230 0.75 -13.66 6.12
CA GLY A 230 0.69 -12.27 6.57
C GLY A 230 -0.73 -11.89 6.96
N TYR A 231 -0.92 -11.40 8.17
CA TYR A 231 -2.22 -10.99 8.69
C TYR A 231 -2.17 -9.63 9.39
N VAL A 232 -3.35 -9.00 9.51
CA VAL A 232 -3.52 -7.74 10.22
C VAL A 232 -4.00 -8.02 11.64
N ASP A 233 -3.14 -7.81 12.62
CA ASP A 233 -3.52 -7.81 14.03
C ASP A 233 -4.27 -6.51 14.41
N ARG A 234 -5.13 -6.61 15.42
CA ARG A 234 -5.94 -5.48 15.88
C ARG A 234 -5.13 -4.39 16.61
N PHE A 235 -3.95 -4.73 17.14
CA PHE A 235 -3.11 -3.82 17.91
C PHE A 235 -1.72 -3.63 17.30
N LYS A 236 -1.13 -4.70 16.77
CA LYS A 236 0.27 -4.73 16.31
C LYS A 236 0.44 -4.47 14.81
N GLY A 237 -0.65 -4.32 14.06
CA GLY A 237 -0.58 -4.12 12.61
C GLY A 237 -0.21 -5.40 11.86
N PHE A 238 0.68 -5.32 10.88
CA PHE A 238 1.06 -6.49 10.07
C PHE A 238 2.00 -7.42 10.80
N LEU A 239 1.57 -8.68 10.92
CA LEU A 239 2.39 -9.76 11.47
C LEU A 239 2.48 -10.91 10.48
N GLU A 240 3.58 -11.64 10.58
CA GLU A 240 3.84 -12.84 9.80
C GLU A 240 4.05 -14.02 10.74
N VAL A 241 3.40 -15.14 10.42
CA VAL A 241 3.62 -16.42 11.10
C VAL A 241 3.87 -17.50 10.06
N PRO A 242 4.64 -18.56 10.40
CA PRO A 242 4.74 -19.74 9.56
C PRO A 242 3.35 -20.27 9.18
N ALA A 243 3.14 -20.60 7.90
CA ALA A 243 1.83 -21.05 7.46
C ALA A 243 1.39 -22.35 8.15
N GLY A 244 2.34 -23.19 8.54
CA GLY A 244 2.09 -24.42 9.30
C GLY A 244 1.65 -24.16 10.75
N GLU A 245 2.00 -23.01 11.31
CA GLU A 245 1.63 -22.61 12.67
C GLU A 245 0.31 -21.81 12.71
N TRP A 246 -0.28 -21.51 11.55
CA TRP A 246 -1.56 -20.82 11.48
C TRP A 246 -2.65 -21.64 12.18
N ARG A 247 -3.37 -21.02 13.12
CA ARG A 247 -4.47 -21.65 13.86
C ARG A 247 -5.81 -21.11 13.37
N ASP A 248 -6.75 -22.02 13.15
CA ASP A 248 -8.09 -21.76 12.63
C ASP A 248 -9.18 -21.82 13.72
N ASN A 249 -8.80 -22.09 14.98
CA ASN A 249 -9.76 -22.28 16.07
C ASN A 249 -10.02 -21.01 16.89
N SER A 250 -11.30 -20.66 17.05
CA SER A 250 -11.80 -19.51 17.79
C SER A 250 -11.63 -19.58 19.32
N SER A 251 -11.18 -20.71 19.87
CA SER A 251 -10.97 -20.89 21.32
C SER A 251 -9.62 -20.38 21.82
N ASP A 252 -8.70 -19.99 20.93
CA ASP A 252 -7.41 -19.44 21.31
C ASP A 252 -7.55 -17.95 21.66
N GLU A 253 -6.95 -17.50 22.76
CA GLU A 253 -6.97 -16.08 23.19
C GLU A 253 -6.36 -15.13 22.14
N GLU A 254 -5.48 -15.65 21.29
CA GLU A 254 -4.84 -14.95 20.15
C GLU A 254 -5.43 -15.36 18.79
N PHE A 255 -6.70 -15.79 18.75
CA PHE A 255 -7.35 -16.17 17.49
C PHE A 255 -7.41 -15.00 16.48
N VAL A 256 -6.91 -15.26 15.27
CA VAL A 256 -6.95 -14.33 14.14
C VAL A 256 -7.94 -14.83 13.08
N PRO A 257 -9.09 -14.15 12.88
CA PRO A 257 -10.04 -14.54 11.85
C PRO A 257 -9.45 -14.57 10.44
N MET A 258 -9.88 -15.51 9.60
CA MET A 258 -9.41 -15.66 8.21
C MET A 258 -9.57 -14.41 7.34
N HIS A 259 -10.57 -13.57 7.61
CA HIS A 259 -10.73 -12.30 6.88
C HIS A 259 -9.62 -11.29 7.16
N ARG A 260 -8.77 -11.52 8.17
CA ARG A 260 -7.61 -10.67 8.47
C ARG A 260 -6.33 -11.14 7.78
N VAL A 261 -6.35 -12.32 7.15
CA VAL A 261 -5.28 -12.74 6.26
C VAL A 261 -5.24 -11.83 5.05
N ALA A 262 -4.08 -11.22 4.83
CA ALA A 262 -3.84 -10.28 3.74
C ALA A 262 -3.16 -10.97 2.56
N TYR A 263 -2.16 -11.83 2.83
CA TYR A 263 -1.38 -12.53 1.80
C TYR A 263 -0.75 -13.83 2.30
N PHE A 264 -0.33 -14.66 1.36
CA PHE A 264 0.59 -15.79 1.56
C PHE A 264 1.83 -15.56 0.69
N LYS A 265 3.01 -15.76 1.27
CA LYS A 265 4.28 -15.69 0.54
C LYS A 265 5.18 -16.87 0.88
N ARG A 266 6.07 -17.23 -0.04
CA ARG A 266 7.18 -18.15 0.24
C ARG A 266 8.22 -17.44 1.11
N ARG A 267 8.99 -18.18 1.91
CA ARG A 267 10.10 -17.65 2.73
C ARG A 267 11.19 -16.98 1.89
N GLY A 268 11.27 -17.27 0.59
CA GLY A 268 12.12 -16.57 -0.38
C GLY A 268 11.61 -15.19 -0.85
N GLY A 269 10.45 -14.73 -0.35
CA GLY A 269 9.89 -13.40 -0.63
C GLY A 269 8.88 -13.35 -1.79
N GLU A 270 8.61 -14.47 -2.46
CA GLU A 270 7.61 -14.54 -3.53
C GLU A 270 6.19 -14.60 -2.97
N VAL A 271 5.34 -13.61 -3.28
CA VAL A 271 3.92 -13.60 -2.93
C VAL A 271 3.15 -14.52 -3.86
N VAL A 272 2.50 -15.55 -3.29
CA VAL A 272 1.74 -16.55 -4.05
C VAL A 272 0.23 -16.28 -4.03
N TRP A 273 -0.25 -15.56 -3.03
CA TRP A 273 -1.64 -15.12 -2.99
C TRP A 273 -1.76 -13.81 -2.22
N HIS A 274 -2.58 -12.89 -2.70
CA HIS A 274 -2.78 -11.59 -2.09
C HIS A 274 -4.20 -11.08 -2.28
N ARG A 275 -4.89 -10.81 -1.17
CA ARG A 275 -6.29 -10.34 -1.18
C ARG A 275 -6.47 -8.97 -1.83
N GLY A 276 -5.67 -7.99 -1.43
CA GLY A 276 -5.74 -6.59 -1.90
C GLY A 276 -5.33 -6.41 -3.37
N GLU A 277 -4.18 -6.96 -3.76
CA GLU A 277 -3.65 -6.92 -5.14
C GLU A 277 -4.30 -7.93 -6.09
N ARG A 278 -5.22 -8.78 -5.60
CA ARG A 278 -5.89 -9.83 -6.37
C ARG A 278 -4.91 -10.77 -7.09
N VAL A 279 -3.80 -11.08 -6.44
CA VAL A 279 -2.82 -12.07 -6.90
C VAL A 279 -3.25 -13.44 -6.41
N ASP A 280 -3.24 -14.42 -7.30
CA ASP A 280 -3.41 -15.83 -6.95
C ASP A 280 -2.62 -16.67 -7.95
N ARG A 281 -1.44 -17.09 -7.53
CA ARG A 281 -0.54 -18.01 -8.23
C ARG A 281 -0.76 -19.46 -7.80
N VAL A 282 -1.57 -19.70 -6.77
CA VAL A 282 -1.87 -21.03 -6.24
C VAL A 282 -2.94 -21.70 -7.10
N PHE A 283 -3.98 -20.96 -7.50
CA PHE A 283 -5.06 -21.45 -8.36
C PHE A 283 -5.15 -20.71 -9.71
N GLY A 284 -4.35 -19.67 -9.92
CA GLY A 284 -4.42 -18.87 -11.14
C GLY A 284 -5.68 -17.99 -11.25
N SER A 285 -6.44 -17.80 -10.16
CA SER A 285 -7.71 -17.04 -10.17
C SER A 285 -7.52 -15.51 -10.11
N GLY A 286 -6.27 -15.04 -10.04
CA GLY A 286 -5.90 -13.64 -9.89
C GLY A 286 -5.90 -12.85 -11.19
N ALA A 287 -5.90 -11.51 -11.10
CA ALA A 287 -6.05 -10.60 -12.23
C ALA A 287 -4.84 -10.50 -13.20
N GLY A 288 -3.97 -11.52 -13.26
CA GLY A 288 -2.65 -11.41 -13.89
C GLY A 288 -2.14 -12.62 -14.68
N GLN A 289 -2.94 -13.68 -14.91
CA GLN A 289 -2.50 -14.79 -15.76
C GLN A 289 -3.36 -14.94 -17.02
N ARG A 290 -2.88 -14.35 -18.13
CA ARG A 290 -3.08 -14.96 -19.44
C ARG A 290 -2.10 -16.13 -19.51
N VAL A 291 -2.57 -17.35 -19.21
CA VAL A 291 -1.80 -18.56 -19.48
C VAL A 291 -1.90 -18.81 -20.98
N GLY A 292 -0.86 -18.41 -21.72
CA GLY A 292 -0.55 -19.00 -23.01
C GLY A 292 -0.17 -20.46 -22.77
N ARG A 293 -0.95 -21.36 -23.35
CA ARG A 293 -0.55 -22.75 -23.56
C ARG A 293 0.25 -22.85 -24.85
#